data_AF-A0A7X7RUG1-F1
#
_entry.id   AF-A0A7X7RUG1-F1
#
_cell.length_a   1.000
_cell.length_b   1.000
_cell.length_c   1.000
_cell.angle_alpha   90.00
_cell.angle_beta   90.00
_cell.angle_gamma   90.00
#
_symmetry.space_group_name_H-M   'P 1'
#
loop_
_entity.id
_entity.type
_entity.pdbx_description
1 polymer ?
#
loop_
_entity_poly.entity_id
_entity_poly.type
_entity_poly.pdbx_seq_one_letter_code
_entity_poly.pdbx_strand_id
1 'polypeptide(L)' 'MEFELGYMTALVIIGISFLGFFLTMMISEISRKKGVIFFIMSLILFGLGVYSYYVVGQWQKAEGGPSYNKLNEFIGL' A
#
# COMPACT_ATOMS: atom_id res chain seq x y z
N MET A 1 -7.12 -18.45 2.18
CA MET A 1 -6.37 -18.20 3.43
C MET A 1 -5.04 -17.51 3.18
N GLU A 2 -4.08 -18.07 2.43
CA GLU A 2 -2.79 -17.41 2.18
C GLU A 2 -2.93 -16.07 1.44
N PHE A 3 -3.73 -16.03 0.37
CA PHE A 3 -3.99 -14.77 -0.37
C PHE A 3 -4.73 -13.71 0.46
N GLU A 4 -5.70 -14.11 1.27
CA GLU A 4 -6.44 -13.19 2.15
C GLU A 4 -5.51 -12.53 3.15
N LEU A 5 -4.58 -13.30 3.74
CA LEU A 5 -3.55 -12.79 4.63
C LEU A 5 -2.60 -11.84 3.90
N GLY A 6 -2.23 -12.16 2.65
CA GLY A 6 -1.44 -11.30 1.78
C GLY A 6 -2.12 -9.96 1.51
N TYR A 7 -3.39 -9.97 1.11
CA TYR A 7 -4.18 -8.75 0.91
C TYR A 7 -4.35 -7.94 2.19
N MET A 8 -4.66 -8.59 3.32
CA MET A 8 -4.76 -7.90 4.62
C MET A 8 -3.45 -7.22 4.99
N THR A 9 -2.31 -7.90 4.80
CA THR A 9 -0.99 -7.34 5.08
C THR A 9 -0.69 -6.14 4.18
N ALA A 10 -0.98 -6.24 2.88
CA ALA A 10 -0.81 -5.15 1.93
C ALA A 10 -1.68 -3.94 2.31
N LEU A 11 -2.95 -4.16 2.68
CA LEU A 11 -3.85 -3.10 3.15
C LEU A 11 -3.38 -2.47 4.46
N VAL A 12 -2.82 -3.24 5.39
CA VAL A 12 -2.21 -2.71 6.63
C VAL A 12 -1.02 -1.82 6.31
N ILE A 13 -0.14 -2.23 5.39
CA ILE A 13 1.00 -1.41 4.94
C ILE A 13 0.50 -0.10 4.32
N ILE A 14 -0.52 -0.17 3.46
CA ILE A 14 -1.16 1.02 2.88
C ILE A 14 -1.71 1.91 4.00
N GLY A 15 -2.45 1.36 4.97
CA GLY A 15 -2.97 2.12 6.11
C GLY A 15 -1.88 2.81 6.94
N ILE A 16 -0.78 2.10 7.23
CA ILE A 16 0.38 2.66 7.95
C ILE A 16 1.03 3.79 7.16
N SER A 17 1.09 3.69 5.83
CA SER A 17 1.64 4.77 5.00
C SER A 17 0.83 6.07 5.12
N PHE A 18 -0.49 5.99 5.27
CA PHE A 18 -1.34 7.16 5.54
C PHE A 18 -1.07 7.77 6.91
N LEU A 19 -0.87 6.95 7.94
CA LEU A 19 -0.41 7.44 9.25
C LEU A 19 0.94 8.17 9.13
N GLY A 20 1.85 7.65 8.29
CA GLY A 20 3.10 8.32 7.93
C GLY A 20 2.91 9.68 7.26
N PHE A 21 1.92 9.83 6.38
CA PHE A 21 1.57 11.13 5.79
C PHE A 21 1.03 12.12 6.83
N PHE A 22 0.18 11.69 7.76
CA PHE A 22 -0.29 12.56 8.85
C PHE A 22 0.86 13.01 9.76
N LEU A 23 1.73 12.08 10.16
CA LEU A 23 2.92 12.38 10.95
C LEU A 23 3.86 13.34 10.22
N THR A 24 4.02 13.16 8.91
CA THR A 24 4.81 14.05 8.05
C THR A 24 4.32 15.49 8.13
N MET A 25 3.00 15.72 8.08
CA MET A 25 2.42 17.05 8.19
C MET A 25 2.80 17.70 9.53
N MET A 26 2.65 16.97 10.63
CA MET A 26 3.01 17.45 11.97
C MET A 26 4.52 17.73 12.10
N ILE A 27 5.38 16.81 11.62
CA ILE A 27 6.83 16.96 11.67
C ILE A 27 7.29 18.13 10.79
N SER A 28 6.62 18.39 9.67
CA SER A 28 6.96 19.49 8.77
C SER A 28 6.76 20.86 9.41
N GLU A 29 5.82 21.00 10.35
CA GLU A 29 5.66 22.24 11.15
C GLU A 29 6.86 22.49 12.07
N ILE A 30 7.45 21.42 12.62
CA ILE A 30 8.63 21.51 13.50
C ILE A 30 9.92 21.66 12.69
N SER A 31 10.07 20.87 11.62
CA SER A 31 11.27 20.83 10.79
C SER A 31 10.94 20.37 9.37
N ARG A 32 10.91 21.32 8.44
CA ARG A 32 10.66 21.04 7.02
C ARG A 32 11.59 19.98 6.43
N LYS A 33 12.89 20.03 6.77
CA LYS A 33 13.88 19.04 6.28
C LYS A 33 13.54 17.62 6.75
N LYS A 34 13.17 17.44 8.01
CA LYS A 34 12.77 16.13 8.55
C LYS A 34 11.42 15.70 7.96
N GLY A 35 10.47 16.62 7.82
CA GLY A 35 9.17 16.36 7.18
C GLY A 35 9.33 15.76 5.78
N VAL A 36 10.18 16.36 4.93
CA VAL A 36 10.44 15.84 3.57
C VAL A 36 10.99 14.40 3.59
N ILE A 37 11.87 14.06 4.54
CA ILE A 37 12.41 12.70 4.66
C ILE A 37 11.28 11.71 5.02
N PHE A 38 10.47 12.04 6.02
CA PHE A 38 9.33 11.20 6.43
C PHE A 38 8.27 11.08 5.32
N PHE A 39 8.08 12.13 4.52
CA PHE A 39 7.20 12.11 3.36
C PHE A 39 7.65 11.08 2.34
N ILE A 40 8.94 11.10 1.97
CA ILE A 40 9.53 10.16 1.00
C ILE A 40 9.42 8.72 1.53
N MET A 41 9.70 8.50 2.81
CA MET A 41 9.54 7.17 3.42
C MET A 41 8.08 6.68 3.36
N SER A 42 7.12 7.57 3.61
CA SER A 42 5.69 7.25 3.53
C SER A 42 5.25 6.94 2.10
N LEU A 43 5.77 7.67 1.10
CA LEU A 43 5.55 7.38 -0.32
C LEU A 43 6.10 6.00 -0.72
N ILE A 44 7.30 5.65 -0.26
CA ILE A 44 7.90 4.33 -0.52
C ILE A 44 7.03 3.24 0.10
N LEU A 45 6.60 3.39 1.35
CA LEU A 45 5.70 2.45 2.02
C LEU A 45 4.37 2.30 1.28
N PHE A 46 3.77 3.40 0.83
CA PHE A 46 2.54 3.36 0.05
C PHE A 46 2.73 2.59 -1.26
N GLY A 47 3.80 2.89 -2.00
CA GLY A 47 4.15 2.19 -3.24
C GLY A 47 4.36 0.68 -3.02
N LEU A 48 5.06 0.29 -1.96
CA LEU A 48 5.24 -1.12 -1.59
C LEU A 48 3.93 -1.80 -1.19
N GLY A 49 3.06 -1.11 -0.47
CA GLY A 49 1.73 -1.60 -0.12
C GLY A 49 0.87 -1.86 -1.36
N VAL A 50 0.84 -0.91 -2.30
CA VAL A 50 0.09 -1.08 -3.57
C VAL A 50 0.71 -2.19 -4.42
N TYR A 51 2.03 -2.23 -4.55
CA TYR A 51 2.72 -3.28 -5.31
C TYR A 51 2.46 -4.67 -4.73
N SER A 52 2.56 -4.84 -3.41
CA SER A 52 2.27 -6.13 -2.77
C SER A 52 0.82 -6.56 -2.99
N TYR A 53 -0.14 -5.64 -2.88
CA TYR A 53 -1.55 -5.91 -3.18
C TYR A 53 -1.74 -6.41 -4.62
N TYR A 54 -1.09 -5.75 -5.58
CA TYR A 54 -1.12 -6.15 -6.98
C TYR A 54 -0.51 -7.55 -7.22
N VAL A 55 0.66 -7.82 -6.63
CA VAL A 55 1.37 -9.11 -6.79
C VAL A 55 0.54 -10.27 -6.23
N VAL A 56 -0.06 -10.10 -5.05
CA VAL A 56 -0.97 -11.11 -4.46
C VAL A 56 -2.13 -11.41 -5.42
N GLY A 57 -2.67 -10.39 -6.09
CA GLY A 57 -3.71 -10.57 -7.10
C GLY A 57 -3.27 -11.30 -8.36
N GLN A 58 -2.03 -11.09 -8.81
CA GLN A 58 -1.47 -11.84 -9.94
C GLN A 58 -1.22 -13.31 -9.59
N TRP A 59 -0.71 -13.60 -8.39
CA TRP A 59 -0.54 -14.98 -7.92
C TRP A 59 -1.89 -15.70 -7.77
N GLN A 60 -2.90 -15.04 -7.23
CA GLN A 60 -4.24 -15.60 -7.13
C GLN A 60 -4.85 -15.90 -8.52
N LYS A 61 -4.64 -15.00 -9.51
CA LYS A 61 -5.04 -15.22 -10.91
C LYS A 61 -4.31 -16.44 -11.51
N ALA A 62 -3.01 -16.58 -11.25
CA ALA A 62 -2.19 -17.67 -11.78
C ALA A 62 -2.60 -19.07 -11.23
N GLU A 63 -3.10 -19.13 -10.00
CA GLU A 63 -3.58 -20.37 -9.39
C GLU A 63 -5.03 -20.75 -9.77
N GLY A 64 -5.66 -20.01 -10.69
CA GLY A 64 -7.00 -20.31 -11.18
C GLY A 64 -8.14 -19.91 -10.24
N GLY A 65 -7.84 -19.17 -9.17
CA GLY A 65 -8.86 -18.60 -8.29
C GLY A 65 -9.52 -17.36 -8.88
N PRO A 66 -10.81 -17.08 -8.59
CA PRO A 66 -11.42 -15.81 -8.95
C PRO A 66 -10.64 -14.68 -8.26
N SER A 67 -10.11 -13.75 -9.04
CA SER A 67 -9.41 -12.58 -8.50
C SER A 67 -10.41 -11.73 -7.72
N TYR A 68 -10.28 -11.65 -6.40
CA TYR A 68 -11.07 -10.74 -5.56
C TYR A 68 -10.68 -9.26 -5.74
N ASN A 69 -9.79 -8.98 -6.70
CA ASN A 69 -9.26 -7.67 -6.97
C ASN A 69 -10.28 -6.83 -7.78
N LYS A 70 -11.32 -6.31 -7.10
CA LYS A 70 -12.30 -5.38 -7.72
C LYS A 70 -11.65 -4.10 -8.27
N LEU A 71 -10.44 -3.77 -7.83
CA LEU A 71 -9.65 -2.67 -8.39
C LEU A 71 -9.24 -2.97 -9.85
N ASN A 72 -8.81 -4.19 -10.17
CA ASN A 72 -8.52 -4.57 -11.57
C ASN A 72 -9.77 -4.51 -12.46
N GLU A 73 -10.93 -4.89 -11.93
CA GLU A 73 -12.22 -4.79 -12.62
C GLU A 73 -12.58 -3.33 -12.93
N PHE A 74 -12.25 -2.39 -12.02
CA PHE A 74 -12.46 -0.95 -12.21
C PHE A 74 -11.44 -0.28 -13.16
N ILE A 75 -10.21 -0.81 -13.26
CA ILE A 75 -9.14 -0.22 -14.08
C ILE A 75 -9.03 -0.92 -15.46
N GLY A 76 -9.83 -1.96 -15.72
CA GLY A 76 -9.88 -2.66 -17.01
C GLY A 76 -8.67 -3.55 -17.31
N LEU A 77 -8.11 -4.24 -16.29
CA LEU A 77 -6.94 -5.15 -16.39
C LEU A 77 -7.23 -6.61 -15.97
#